data_AF-A0A822FA29-F1
#
_entry.id   AF-A0A822FA29-F1
#
_cell.length_a   1.000
_cell.length_b   1.000
_cell.length_c   1.000
_cell.angle_alpha   90.00
_cell.angle_beta   90.00
_cell.angle_gamma   90.00
#
_symmetry.space_group_name_H-M   'P 1'
#
loop_
_entity.id
_entity.type
_entity.pdbx_description
1 polymer ?
#
loop_
_entity_poly.entity_id
_entity_poly.type
_entity_poly.pdbx_seq_one_letter_code
_entity_poly.pdbx_strand_id
1 'polypeptide(L)'
;AHGSQGARGANGTHGSHGRVGRNGLAGIDGRATSDGSIQYAVVDIDDNVIEIAPDKYHASVIGYTVTDENNDEIYEPDSDFFITSVEWTNNGAMTLPSGSILSFPSTKCVSSDINDFSVLMGANINEICLDSHQFKCHLNAAPTVSINQPYIQPVTIASEINL
;
A
#
# COMPACT_ATOMS: atom_id res chain seq x y z
N ALA A 1 97.87 -5.59 -34.45
CA ALA A 1 98.08 -4.17 -34.79
C ALA A 1 96.85 -3.69 -35.55
N HIS A 2 95.99 -2.94 -34.87
CA HIS A 2 95.92 -1.46 -34.92
C HIS A 2 95.04 -1.00 -36.08
N GLY A 3 93.81 -0.63 -35.73
CA GLY A 3 92.89 0.04 -36.63
C GLY A 3 93.29 1.50 -36.85
N SER A 4 92.74 2.11 -37.89
CA SER A 4 92.78 3.56 -38.03
C SER A 4 91.60 4.08 -38.84
N GLN A 5 90.83 4.90 -38.13
CA GLN A 5 90.20 6.17 -38.52
C GLN A 5 89.27 6.20 -39.74
N GLY A 6 88.02 6.53 -39.44
CA GLY A 6 86.90 6.53 -40.37
C GLY A 6 86.50 7.87 -40.98
N ALA A 7 85.70 7.71 -42.03
CA ALA A 7 84.55 8.48 -42.55
C ALA A 7 84.66 9.98 -42.86
N ARG A 8 84.20 10.37 -44.06
CA ARG A 8 83.54 11.68 -44.27
C ARG A 8 82.03 11.46 -44.42
N GLY A 9 81.27 12.22 -43.64
CA GLY A 9 79.83 12.06 -43.42
C GLY A 9 78.93 12.45 -44.59
N ALA A 10 77.70 11.93 -44.54
CA ALA A 10 76.67 11.93 -45.56
C ALA A 10 75.95 13.28 -45.75
N ASN A 11 75.33 13.49 -46.93
CA ASN A 11 74.15 14.34 -47.02
C ASN A 11 72.93 13.51 -46.58
N GLY A 12 72.25 13.98 -45.54
CA GLY A 12 71.04 13.33 -45.01
C GLY A 12 69.92 13.31 -46.04
N THR A 13 69.18 12.20 -46.09
CA THR A 13 67.95 12.10 -46.88
C THR A 13 66.84 12.89 -46.21
N HIS A 14 65.96 13.49 -47.02
CA HIS A 14 64.80 14.23 -46.52
C HIS A 14 63.91 13.30 -45.70
N GLY A 15 63.47 13.78 -44.53
CA GLY A 15 62.62 13.02 -43.61
C GLY A 15 61.29 12.64 -44.27
N SER A 16 60.86 11.39 -44.09
CA SER A 16 59.55 10.95 -44.52
C SER A 16 58.46 11.61 -43.69
N HIS A 17 57.31 11.88 -44.33
CA HIS A 17 56.16 12.49 -43.64
C HIS A 17 55.69 11.59 -42.49
N GLY A 18 55.38 12.21 -41.35
CA GLY A 18 54.91 11.51 -40.16
C GLY A 18 53.60 10.75 -40.43
N ARG A 19 53.47 9.56 -39.82
CA ARG A 19 52.25 8.76 -39.92
C ARG A 19 51.07 9.48 -39.28
N VAL A 20 49.94 9.47 -39.98
CA VAL A 20 48.64 9.95 -39.45
C VAL A 20 48.28 9.15 -38.19
N GLY A 21 47.82 9.84 -37.15
CA GLY A 21 47.40 9.23 -35.89
C GLY A 21 46.22 8.28 -36.08
N ARG A 22 46.14 7.24 -35.24
CA ARG A 22 45.01 6.30 -35.26
C ARG A 22 43.81 6.88 -34.51
N ASN A 23 42.61 6.61 -35.01
CA ASN A 23 41.37 6.89 -34.28
C ASN A 23 41.35 6.11 -32.95
N GLY A 24 40.82 6.73 -31.90
CA GLY A 24 40.61 6.07 -30.62
C GLY A 24 39.62 4.90 -30.73
N LEU A 25 39.73 3.95 -29.80
CA LEU A 25 38.78 2.84 -29.70
C LEU A 25 37.41 3.36 -29.23
N ALA A 26 36.34 2.72 -29.68
CA ALA A 26 34.99 2.99 -29.17
C ALA A 26 34.93 2.70 -27.66
N GLY A 27 34.16 3.52 -26.94
CA GLY A 27 33.88 3.29 -25.52
C GLY A 27 33.13 1.97 -25.31
N ILE A 28 33.22 1.43 -24.10
CA ILE A 28 32.47 0.23 -23.71
C ILE A 28 31.09 0.68 -23.22
N ASP A 29 30.03 0.08 -23.75
CA ASP A 29 28.67 0.34 -23.29
C ASP A 29 28.48 -0.07 -21.82
N GLY A 30 27.68 0.71 -21.09
CA GLY A 30 27.36 0.42 -19.69
C GLY A 30 26.60 -0.90 -19.54
N ARG A 31 26.88 -1.62 -18.44
CA ARG A 31 26.20 -2.88 -18.13
C ARG A 31 24.83 -2.60 -17.51
N ALA A 32 23.76 -3.14 -18.10
CA ALA A 32 22.44 -3.09 -17.50
C ALA A 32 22.45 -3.82 -16.14
N THR A 33 21.92 -3.17 -15.11
CA THR A 33 21.69 -3.74 -13.78
C THR A 33 20.24 -4.15 -13.61
N SER A 34 19.95 -4.99 -12.62
CA SER A 34 18.58 -5.30 -12.20
C SER A 34 17.87 -4.04 -11.70
N ASP A 35 16.54 -3.99 -11.88
CA ASP A 35 15.71 -2.95 -11.25
C ASP A 35 15.77 -3.06 -9.72
N GLY A 36 15.68 -1.92 -9.04
CA GLY A 36 15.54 -1.87 -7.59
C GLY A 36 14.18 -2.40 -7.13
N SER A 37 14.08 -2.80 -5.85
CA SER A 37 12.80 -3.13 -5.20
C SER A 37 12.60 -2.25 -3.97
N ILE A 38 11.34 -1.98 -3.64
CA ILE A 38 10.95 -1.36 -2.36
C ILE A 38 10.53 -2.48 -1.42
N GLN A 39 10.97 -2.38 -0.17
CA GLN A 39 10.53 -3.26 0.90
C GLN A 39 10.16 -2.40 2.11
N TYR A 40 9.15 -2.86 2.84
CA TYR A 40 8.75 -2.32 4.12
C TYR A 40 9.37 -3.18 5.22
N ALA A 41 9.84 -2.54 6.28
CA ALA A 41 10.37 -3.22 7.45
C ALA A 41 9.69 -2.67 8.70
N VAL A 42 9.27 -3.58 9.60
CA VAL A 42 8.95 -3.22 10.98
C VAL A 42 10.20 -3.45 11.80
N VAL A 43 10.56 -2.45 12.60
CA VAL A 43 11.70 -2.49 13.52
C VAL A 43 11.22 -2.41 14.96
N ASP A 44 11.94 -3.06 15.87
CA ASP A 44 11.72 -2.92 17.31
C ASP A 44 12.35 -1.62 17.86
N ILE A 45 12.29 -1.45 19.19
CA ILE A 45 12.84 -0.27 19.89
C ILE A 45 14.38 -0.18 19.80
N ASP A 46 15.05 -1.28 19.48
CA ASP A 46 16.51 -1.41 19.38
C ASP A 46 16.99 -1.42 17.91
N ASP A 47 16.14 -0.98 16.98
CA ASP A 47 16.34 -0.95 15.52
C ASP A 47 16.55 -2.34 14.87
N ASN A 48 16.18 -3.43 15.55
CA ASN A 48 16.23 -4.75 14.93
C ASN A 48 15.01 -4.94 14.02
N VAL A 49 15.25 -5.45 12.83
CA VAL A 49 14.19 -5.80 11.89
C VAL A 49 13.44 -7.04 12.38
N ILE A 50 12.13 -6.90 12.59
CA ILE A 50 11.24 -7.99 13.03
C ILE A 50 10.37 -8.55 11.89
N GLU A 51 10.07 -7.74 10.88
CA GLU A 51 9.29 -8.16 9.71
C GLU A 51 9.74 -7.38 8.48
N ILE A 52 9.81 -8.05 7.32
CA ILE A 52 10.07 -7.43 6.02
C ILE A 52 9.06 -7.95 5.01
N ALA A 53 8.50 -7.06 4.19
CA ALA A 53 7.60 -7.43 3.11
C ALA A 53 7.66 -6.47 1.91
N PRO A 54 7.25 -6.90 0.71
CA PRO A 54 7.18 -6.04 -0.48
C PRO A 54 6.03 -5.02 -0.44
N ASP A 55 5.04 -5.22 0.44
CA ASP A 55 3.90 -4.32 0.67
C ASP A 55 3.54 -4.30 2.16
N LYS A 56 2.68 -3.38 2.59
CA LYS A 56 2.23 -3.26 3.99
C LYS A 56 1.07 -4.24 4.28
N TYR A 57 0.39 -4.01 5.40
CA TYR A 57 -0.91 -4.58 5.72
C TYR A 57 -2.01 -4.04 4.77
N HIS A 58 -3.07 -4.82 4.60
CA HIS A 58 -4.29 -4.42 3.88
C HIS A 58 -5.48 -5.06 4.59
N ALA A 59 -5.99 -4.37 5.60
CA ALA A 59 -7.14 -4.82 6.35
C ALA A 59 -8.44 -4.51 5.61
N SER A 60 -9.38 -5.45 5.61
CA SER A 60 -10.69 -5.31 4.96
C SER A 60 -11.76 -6.03 5.74
N VAL A 61 -12.90 -5.37 5.94
CA VAL A 61 -14.12 -6.03 6.43
C VAL A 61 -14.67 -6.92 5.31
N ILE A 62 -14.96 -8.17 5.64
CA ILE A 62 -15.46 -9.19 4.72
C ILE A 62 -16.88 -9.65 5.05
N GLY A 63 -17.36 -9.38 6.27
CA GLY A 63 -18.69 -9.74 6.72
C GLY A 63 -19.12 -8.95 7.95
N TYR A 64 -20.43 -8.81 8.14
CA TYR A 64 -21.03 -8.26 9.34
C TYR A 64 -22.52 -8.59 9.37
N THR A 65 -23.14 -8.46 10.55
CA THR A 65 -24.59 -8.57 10.75
C THR A 65 -25.17 -7.18 11.02
N VAL A 66 -26.37 -6.93 10.48
CA VAL A 66 -27.14 -5.72 10.75
C VAL A 66 -28.44 -6.12 11.46
N THR A 67 -28.78 -5.42 12.53
CA THR A 67 -30.03 -5.61 13.29
C THR A 67 -30.70 -4.27 13.54
N ASP A 68 -32.01 -4.18 13.36
CA ASP A 68 -32.81 -3.02 13.74
C ASP A 68 -32.94 -2.89 15.28
N GLU A 69 -33.53 -1.80 15.75
CA GLU A 69 -33.66 -1.51 17.19
C GLU A 69 -34.63 -2.49 17.90
N ASN A 70 -35.64 -2.99 17.19
CA ASN A 70 -36.71 -3.83 17.75
C ASN A 70 -36.63 -5.32 17.32
N ASN A 71 -35.62 -5.70 16.54
CA ASN A 71 -35.41 -7.03 15.96
C ASN A 71 -36.62 -7.57 15.18
N ASP A 72 -37.29 -6.72 14.40
CA ASP A 72 -38.40 -7.12 13.53
C ASP A 72 -38.03 -7.20 12.04
N GLU A 73 -36.75 -6.98 11.71
CA GLU A 73 -36.20 -6.97 10.35
C GLU A 73 -36.74 -5.83 9.46
N ILE A 74 -37.42 -4.84 10.04
CA ILE A 74 -37.93 -3.66 9.36
C ILE A 74 -37.10 -2.44 9.78
N TYR A 75 -36.39 -1.86 8.82
CA TYR A 75 -35.58 -0.66 9.04
C TYR A 75 -36.41 0.58 8.72
N GLU A 76 -36.84 1.29 9.76
CA GLU A 76 -37.64 2.49 9.63
C GLU A 76 -36.77 3.72 9.31
N PRO A 77 -37.25 4.67 8.50
CA PRO A 77 -36.56 5.94 8.36
C PRO A 77 -36.48 6.68 9.69
N ASP A 78 -35.37 7.35 9.96
CA ASP A 78 -35.13 8.09 11.22
C ASP A 78 -35.04 7.18 12.45
N SER A 79 -34.60 5.92 12.26
CA SER A 79 -34.40 4.94 13.34
C SER A 79 -32.95 4.52 13.49
N ASP A 80 -32.64 3.95 14.66
CA ASP A 80 -31.33 3.37 14.92
C ASP A 80 -31.26 1.92 14.41
N PHE A 81 -30.05 1.48 14.08
CA PHE A 81 -29.71 0.10 13.82
C PHE A 81 -28.29 -0.20 14.31
N PHE A 82 -27.97 -1.48 14.44
CA PHE A 82 -26.71 -1.94 14.99
C PHE A 82 -25.96 -2.81 13.97
N ILE A 83 -24.64 -2.64 13.94
CA ILE A 83 -23.74 -3.52 13.20
C ILE A 83 -22.95 -4.33 14.22
N THR A 84 -22.99 -5.65 14.07
CA THR A 84 -22.36 -6.61 14.98
C THR A 84 -21.65 -7.72 14.22
N SER A 85 -20.85 -8.53 14.94
CA SER A 85 -20.20 -9.72 14.39
C SER A 85 -19.37 -9.38 13.15
N VAL A 86 -18.54 -8.34 13.26
CA VAL A 86 -17.77 -7.84 12.12
C VAL A 86 -16.59 -8.77 11.86
N GLU A 87 -16.61 -9.41 10.72
CA GLU A 87 -15.52 -10.24 10.21
C GLU A 87 -14.61 -9.40 9.34
N TRP A 88 -13.30 -9.45 9.61
CA TRP A 88 -12.30 -8.74 8.83
C TRP A 88 -11.05 -9.60 8.65
N THR A 89 -10.24 -9.27 7.65
CA THR A 89 -9.00 -9.97 7.34
C THR A 89 -7.92 -8.98 6.94
N ASN A 90 -6.66 -9.33 7.22
CA ASN A 90 -5.50 -8.61 6.68
C ASN A 90 -4.96 -9.33 5.44
N ASN A 91 -5.36 -8.87 4.26
CA ASN A 91 -4.92 -9.40 2.96
C ASN A 91 -3.62 -8.74 2.46
N GLY A 92 -2.88 -8.07 3.35
CA GLY A 92 -1.61 -7.42 3.03
C GLY A 92 -0.44 -8.41 3.01
N ALA A 93 0.76 -7.86 2.95
CA ALA A 93 2.01 -8.62 3.01
C ALA A 93 2.73 -8.50 4.36
N MET A 94 2.20 -7.72 5.32
CA MET A 94 2.70 -7.61 6.69
C MET A 94 1.60 -7.84 7.70
N THR A 95 2.00 -8.20 8.91
CA THR A 95 1.12 -8.28 10.09
C THR A 95 0.49 -6.91 10.38
N LEU A 96 -0.82 -6.89 10.61
CA LEU A 96 -1.50 -5.67 11.06
C LEU A 96 -1.14 -5.46 12.54
N PRO A 97 -0.57 -4.30 12.92
CA PRO A 97 -0.22 -4.04 14.31
C PRO A 97 -1.46 -3.89 15.20
N SER A 98 -1.32 -4.25 16.47
CA SER A 98 -2.32 -3.92 17.49
C SER A 98 -2.49 -2.41 17.63
N GLY A 99 -3.72 -1.96 17.88
CA GLY A 99 -4.03 -0.54 18.02
C GLY A 99 -4.69 0.07 16.77
N SER A 100 -4.76 -0.68 15.66
CA SER A 100 -5.59 -0.28 14.52
C SER A 100 -7.04 -0.10 14.94
N ILE A 101 -7.73 0.83 14.27
CA ILE A 101 -9.09 1.24 14.60
C ILE A 101 -10.03 0.80 13.50
N LEU A 102 -11.03 0.00 13.85
CA LEU A 102 -12.18 -0.32 13.01
C LEU A 102 -13.32 0.66 13.31
N SER A 103 -13.91 1.24 12.27
CA SER A 103 -15.07 2.13 12.39
C SER A 103 -15.98 2.04 11.17
N PHE A 104 -17.23 2.51 11.34
CA PHE A 104 -18.21 2.64 10.26
C PHE A 104 -18.53 4.11 10.06
N PRO A 105 -17.87 4.81 9.12
CA PRO A 105 -18.07 6.25 8.95
C PRO A 105 -19.46 6.57 8.42
N SER A 106 -19.91 7.79 8.70
CA SER A 106 -21.16 8.32 8.17
C SER A 106 -21.16 8.34 6.64
N THR A 107 -22.27 7.93 6.04
CA THR A 107 -22.53 8.01 4.60
C THR A 107 -23.67 8.99 4.34
N LYS A 108 -24.15 9.06 3.09
CA LYS A 108 -25.30 9.91 2.74
C LYS A 108 -26.57 9.52 3.52
N CYS A 109 -26.76 8.23 3.78
CA CYS A 109 -28.00 7.69 4.33
C CYS A 109 -27.84 7.20 5.77
N VAL A 110 -26.60 7.00 6.21
CA VAL A 110 -26.28 6.47 7.54
C VAL A 110 -25.46 7.50 8.29
N SER A 111 -25.90 7.87 9.48
CA SER A 111 -25.09 8.66 10.41
C SER A 111 -24.50 7.73 11.47
N SER A 112 -23.23 7.94 11.78
CA SER A 112 -22.50 7.16 12.79
C SER A 112 -21.72 8.09 13.70
N ASP A 113 -21.55 7.72 14.98
CA ASP A 113 -20.71 8.49 15.90
C ASP A 113 -19.23 8.25 15.56
N ILE A 114 -18.48 9.33 15.36
CA ILE A 114 -17.03 9.27 15.09
C ILE A 114 -16.24 8.66 16.26
N ASN A 115 -16.82 8.66 17.46
CA ASN A 115 -16.21 8.05 18.64
C ASN A 115 -16.63 6.60 18.84
N ASP A 116 -17.51 6.06 18.00
CA ASP A 116 -17.91 4.66 18.04
C ASP A 116 -16.99 3.82 17.15
N PHE A 117 -15.92 3.32 17.77
CA PHE A 117 -14.88 2.55 17.11
C PHE A 117 -14.39 1.38 17.97
N SER A 118 -13.86 0.35 17.31
CA SER A 118 -13.20 -0.79 17.96
C SER A 118 -11.69 -0.72 17.77
N VAL A 119 -10.93 -1.01 18.83
CA VAL A 119 -9.46 -1.11 18.78
C VAL A 119 -9.08 -2.56 18.58
N LEU A 120 -8.42 -2.85 17.46
CA LEU A 120 -8.07 -4.18 17.01
C LEU A 120 -6.78 -4.69 17.67
N MET A 121 -6.74 -5.98 17.98
CA MET A 121 -5.58 -6.65 18.59
C MET A 121 -4.41 -6.91 17.62
N GLY A 122 -4.54 -6.51 16.36
CA GLY A 122 -3.64 -6.90 15.27
C GLY A 122 -4.02 -8.25 14.67
N ALA A 123 -3.47 -8.57 13.50
CA ALA A 123 -3.78 -9.81 12.78
C ALA A 123 -2.66 -10.23 11.83
N ASN A 124 -2.43 -11.54 11.74
CA ASN A 124 -1.52 -12.10 10.76
C ASN A 124 -2.09 -11.98 9.35
N ILE A 125 -1.22 -12.21 8.36
CA ILE A 125 -1.59 -12.20 6.95
C ILE A 125 -2.63 -13.30 6.68
N ASN A 126 -3.74 -12.94 6.03
CA ASN A 126 -4.90 -13.75 5.70
C ASN A 126 -5.62 -14.39 6.90
N GLU A 127 -5.36 -13.91 8.12
CA GLU A 127 -6.12 -14.31 9.30
C GLU A 127 -7.50 -13.65 9.27
N ILE A 128 -8.56 -14.46 9.48
CA ILE A 128 -9.92 -13.96 9.66
C ILE A 128 -10.11 -13.69 11.15
N CYS A 129 -10.44 -12.44 11.46
CA CYS A 129 -10.69 -11.98 12.81
C CYS A 129 -12.17 -11.58 12.95
N LEU A 130 -12.70 -11.81 14.16
CA LEU A 130 -14.06 -11.41 14.52
C LEU A 130 -13.98 -10.31 15.57
N ASP A 131 -14.64 -9.19 15.30
CA ASP A 131 -14.84 -8.11 16.24
C ASP A 131 -16.24 -8.19 16.85
N SER A 132 -16.30 -8.21 18.19
CA SER A 132 -17.55 -8.32 18.95
C SER A 132 -18.15 -6.98 19.33
N HIS A 133 -17.52 -5.87 18.93
CA HIS A 133 -18.05 -4.54 19.19
C HIS A 133 -19.39 -4.35 18.47
N GLN A 134 -20.31 -3.64 19.13
CA GLN A 134 -21.60 -3.29 18.54
C GLN A 134 -21.54 -1.82 18.14
N PHE A 135 -21.51 -1.57 16.84
CA PHE A 135 -21.53 -0.21 16.29
C PHE A 135 -22.97 0.26 16.18
N LYS A 136 -23.28 1.41 16.75
CA LYS A 136 -24.59 2.06 16.63
C LYS A 136 -24.58 3.01 15.44
N CYS A 137 -25.52 2.81 14.53
CA CYS A 137 -25.74 3.64 13.37
C CYS A 137 -27.17 4.18 13.38
N HIS A 138 -27.37 5.30 12.71
CA HIS A 138 -28.68 5.93 12.54
C HIS A 138 -29.03 6.01 11.07
N LEU A 139 -30.19 5.47 10.69
CA LEU A 139 -30.72 5.56 9.33
C LEU A 139 -31.44 6.90 9.17
N ASN A 140 -30.88 7.79 8.35
CA ASN A 140 -31.42 9.13 8.16
C ASN A 140 -32.84 9.11 7.59
N ALA A 141 -33.65 10.11 7.97
CA ALA A 141 -35.00 10.28 7.46
C ALA A 141 -35.10 10.25 5.92
N ALA A 142 -36.17 9.64 5.40
CA ALA A 142 -36.42 9.56 3.97
C ALA A 142 -36.69 10.97 3.40
N PRO A 143 -36.02 11.39 2.31
CA PRO A 143 -36.14 12.74 1.77
C PRO A 143 -37.52 13.07 1.18
N THR A 144 -38.31 12.06 0.82
CA THR A 144 -39.63 12.23 0.20
C THR A 144 -40.60 11.14 0.66
N VAL A 145 -41.81 11.54 1.02
CA VAL A 145 -42.91 10.61 1.34
C VAL A 145 -43.37 9.90 0.06
N SER A 146 -43.41 8.57 0.11
CA SER A 146 -43.93 7.75 -0.97
C SER A 146 -45.45 7.59 -0.83
N ILE A 147 -46.23 8.17 -1.74
CA ILE A 147 -47.70 8.10 -1.69
C ILE A 147 -48.17 6.83 -2.41
N ASN A 148 -48.88 5.96 -1.69
CA ASN A 148 -49.50 4.73 -2.21
C ASN A 148 -48.55 3.71 -2.87
N GLN A 149 -47.25 3.77 -2.58
CA GLN A 149 -46.28 2.79 -3.04
C GLN A 149 -45.16 2.62 -2.00
N PRO A 150 -44.53 1.44 -1.87
CA PRO A 150 -43.43 1.24 -0.95
C PRO A 150 -42.25 2.17 -1.30
N TYR A 151 -41.66 2.79 -0.29
CA TYR A 151 -40.42 3.54 -0.45
C TYR A 151 -39.25 2.56 -0.42
N ILE A 152 -38.42 2.57 -1.46
CA ILE A 152 -37.23 1.72 -1.55
C ILE A 152 -36.03 2.63 -1.77
N GLN A 153 -35.06 2.57 -0.86
CA GLN A 153 -33.81 3.32 -0.96
C GLN A 153 -32.62 2.39 -0.77
N PRO A 154 -31.67 2.35 -1.71
CA PRO A 154 -30.40 1.67 -1.46
C PRO A 154 -29.62 2.45 -0.40
N VAL A 155 -29.22 1.75 0.66
CA VAL A 155 -28.37 2.27 1.73
C VAL A 155 -26.98 1.70 1.57
N THR A 156 -25.97 2.56 1.65
CA THR A 156 -24.57 2.14 1.66
C THR A 156 -24.04 2.28 3.07
N ILE A 157 -23.53 1.16 3.59
CA ILE A 157 -22.74 1.09 4.82
C ILE A 157 -21.28 1.04 4.38
N ALA A 158 -20.46 1.94 4.90
CA ALA A 158 -19.02 1.97 4.66
C ALA A 158 -18.30 1.47 5.92
N SER A 159 -17.14 0.85 5.74
CA SER A 159 -16.26 0.43 6.83
C SER A 159 -14.85 0.91 6.56
N GLU A 160 -14.11 1.20 7.63
CA GLU A 160 -12.73 1.65 7.56
C GLU A 160 -11.91 0.99 8.66
N ILE A 161 -10.70 0.54 8.30
CA ILE A 161 -9.69 0.08 9.25
C ILE A 161 -8.46 0.97 9.08
N ASN A 162 -8.18 1.78 10.08
CA ASN A 162 -7.12 2.79 10.09
C ASN A 162 -6.07 2.50 11.16
N LEU A 163 -4.90 3.13 11.05
CA LEU A 163 -3.77 3.00 11.98
C LEU A 163 -3.52 4.32 12.71
#